data_AF-A0A353Q9Y9-F1
#
_entry.id   AF-A0A353Q9Y9-F1
#
_cell.length_a   1.000
_cell.length_b   1.000
_cell.length_c   1.000
_cell.angle_alpha   90.00
_cell.angle_beta   90.00
_cell.angle_gamma   90.00
#
_symmetry.space_group_name_H-M   'P 1'
#
loop_
_entity.id
_entity.type
_entity.pdbx_description
1 polymer ?
#
loop_
_entity_poly.entity_id
_entity_poly.type
_entity_poly.pdbx_seq_one_letter_code
_entity_poly.pdbx_strand_id
1 'polypeptide(L)'
;TAGQRKFMYRQIRKFRNSKPLFTLDFWNDGKCAGGCIAGGRSYLHINANGDVEPCAFIHYSNTNIHEKTLLDALRDPIMTEYRKNQPFNKNLFRPCPLLDNKGKLAEMVDRARAKSTDLLCPEDVHAVCAKCADAADQWEKTADELWDTYYNPQNSSLPS
;
A
#
# COMPACT_ATOMS: atom_id res chain seq x y z
N THR A 1 1.87 -14.12 -7.66
CA THR A 1 2.23 -13.63 -9.00
C THR A 1 1.19 -12.66 -9.53
N ALA A 2 1.48 -11.90 -10.59
CA ALA A 2 0.51 -10.97 -11.19
C ALA A 2 -0.78 -11.65 -11.66
N GLY A 3 -0.66 -12.86 -12.25
CA GLY A 3 -1.82 -13.66 -12.67
C GLY A 3 -2.75 -14.04 -11.51
N GLN A 4 -2.19 -14.44 -10.36
CA GLN A 4 -2.98 -14.74 -9.16
C GLN A 4 -3.70 -13.48 -8.62
N ARG A 5 -3.04 -12.32 -8.63
CA ARG A 5 -3.66 -11.05 -8.22
C ARG A 5 -4.78 -10.63 -9.16
N LYS A 6 -4.59 -10.77 -10.48
CA LYS A 6 -5.65 -10.56 -11.51
C LYS A 6 -6.82 -11.51 -11.33
N PHE A 7 -6.56 -12.77 -10.96
CA PHE A 7 -7.61 -13.73 -10.63
C PHE A 7 -8.45 -13.26 -9.44
N MET A 8 -7.82 -12.83 -8.34
CA MET A 8 -8.54 -12.31 -7.17
C MET A 8 -9.36 -11.06 -7.49
N TYR A 9 -8.80 -10.12 -8.27
CA TYR A 9 -9.52 -8.97 -8.82
C TYR A 9 -10.84 -9.37 -9.50
N ARG A 10 -10.82 -10.44 -10.32
CA ARG A 10 -11.99 -10.95 -11.03
C ARG A 10 -12.98 -11.64 -10.09
N GLN A 11 -12.48 -12.43 -9.12
CA GLN A 11 -13.34 -13.12 -8.15
C GLN A 11 -14.14 -12.12 -7.29
N ILE A 12 -13.49 -11.07 -6.80
CA ILE A 12 -14.13 -10.06 -5.96
C ILE A 12 -15.29 -9.37 -6.71
N ARG A 13 -15.08 -8.99 -7.97
CA ARG A 13 -16.14 -8.42 -8.83
C ARG A 13 -17.26 -9.41 -9.14
N LYS A 14 -16.92 -10.68 -9.36
CA LYS A 14 -17.92 -11.75 -9.52
C LYS A 14 -18.81 -11.85 -8.27
N PHE A 15 -18.23 -11.77 -7.07
CA PHE A 15 -19.01 -11.81 -5.83
C PHE A 15 -19.92 -10.60 -5.67
N ARG A 16 -19.43 -9.40 -5.95
CA ARG A 16 -20.26 -8.17 -5.94
C ARG A 16 -21.46 -8.25 -6.90
N ASN A 17 -21.32 -8.95 -8.01
CA ASN A 17 -22.39 -9.12 -9.00
C ASN A 17 -23.34 -10.29 -8.69
N SER A 18 -22.97 -11.22 -7.81
CA SER A 18 -23.72 -12.46 -7.57
C SER A 18 -24.24 -12.61 -6.13
N LYS A 19 -23.81 -11.73 -5.23
CA LYS A 19 -24.19 -11.73 -3.81
C LYS A 19 -24.58 -10.31 -3.41
N PRO A 20 -25.56 -10.12 -2.51
CA PRO A 20 -25.92 -8.81 -1.97
C PRO A 20 -24.87 -8.34 -0.92
N LEU A 21 -23.59 -8.40 -1.28
CA LEU A 21 -22.46 -8.09 -0.41
C LEU A 21 -21.45 -7.24 -1.19
N PHE A 22 -20.99 -6.15 -0.59
CA PHE A 22 -19.87 -5.40 -1.10
C PHE A 22 -18.57 -5.94 -0.51
N THR A 23 -18.01 -6.96 -1.13
CA THR A 23 -16.70 -7.51 -0.75
C THR A 23 -15.60 -6.49 -1.03
N LEU A 24 -14.55 -6.43 -0.22
CA LEU A 24 -13.39 -5.54 -0.39
C LEU A 24 -12.11 -6.38 -0.29
N ASP A 25 -11.18 -6.14 -1.21
CA ASP A 25 -9.86 -6.75 -1.23
C ASP A 25 -8.78 -5.70 -0.98
N PHE A 26 -7.89 -6.01 -0.02
CA PHE A 26 -6.85 -5.10 0.48
C PHE A 26 -5.91 -4.57 -0.63
N TRP A 27 -5.66 -5.33 -1.70
CA TRP A 27 -4.73 -4.96 -2.77
C TRP A 27 -5.37 -4.53 -4.08
N ASN A 28 -6.56 -5.03 -4.39
CA ASN A 28 -7.20 -4.82 -5.68
C ASN A 28 -8.28 -3.74 -5.68
N ASP A 29 -8.70 -3.27 -4.51
CA ASP A 29 -9.77 -2.27 -4.38
C ASP A 29 -9.29 -0.90 -3.93
N GLY A 30 -8.07 -0.53 -4.34
CA GLY A 30 -7.57 0.83 -4.20
C GLY A 30 -8.53 1.87 -4.82
N LYS A 31 -9.32 1.53 -5.84
CA LYS A 31 -10.38 2.45 -6.34
C LYS A 31 -11.43 2.77 -5.26
N CYS A 32 -11.90 1.75 -4.55
CA CYS A 32 -12.94 1.91 -3.52
C CYS A 32 -12.39 2.60 -2.26
N ALA A 33 -11.11 2.39 -1.94
CA ALA A 33 -10.42 2.99 -0.79
C ALA A 33 -9.75 4.34 -1.10
N GLY A 34 -9.63 4.72 -2.38
CA GLY A 34 -8.86 5.89 -2.83
C GLY A 34 -7.34 5.71 -2.68
N GLY A 35 -6.82 4.52 -2.97
CA GLY A 35 -5.42 4.14 -2.89
C GLY A 35 -5.04 3.47 -1.57
N CYS A 36 -3.78 3.63 -1.15
CA CYS A 36 -3.32 3.15 0.14
C CYS A 36 -4.03 3.86 1.30
N ILE A 37 -4.36 3.11 2.35
CA ILE A 37 -5.02 3.62 3.57
C ILE A 37 -4.09 3.64 4.79
N ALA A 38 -2.82 3.29 4.60
CA ALA A 38 -1.76 3.26 5.62
C ALA A 38 -1.31 4.67 6.02
N GLY A 39 -0.36 4.75 6.95
CA GLY A 39 0.28 6.02 7.36
C GLY A 39 -0.62 6.90 8.21
N GLY A 40 -1.54 6.29 8.97
CA GLY A 40 -2.50 7.01 9.81
C GLY A 40 -3.63 7.67 9.04
N ARG A 41 -3.79 7.40 7.73
CA ARG A 41 -4.94 7.89 6.94
C ARG A 41 -6.24 7.20 7.37
N SER A 42 -6.21 5.89 7.48
CA SER A 42 -7.33 5.10 8.04
C SER A 42 -6.86 4.06 9.03
N TYR A 43 -5.58 3.66 8.99
CA TYR A 43 -4.98 2.81 9.99
C TYR A 43 -3.48 3.08 10.14
N LEU A 44 -2.94 2.56 11.23
CA LEU A 44 -1.52 2.34 11.50
C LEU A 44 -1.39 1.00 12.24
N HIS A 45 -0.16 0.51 12.39
CA HIS A 45 0.14 -0.71 13.11
C HIS A 45 1.01 -0.37 14.32
N ILE A 46 0.72 -0.97 15.49
CA ILE A 46 1.60 -0.91 16.66
C ILE A 46 2.09 -2.33 16.89
N ASN A 47 3.38 -2.57 16.71
CA ASN A 47 3.95 -3.91 16.85
C ASN A 47 4.07 -4.30 18.35
N ALA A 48 4.51 -5.54 18.62
CA ALA A 48 4.62 -6.06 19.99
C ALA A 48 5.66 -5.32 20.86
N ASN A 49 6.59 -4.57 20.26
CA ASN A 49 7.59 -3.76 20.94
C ASN A 49 7.12 -2.30 21.14
N GLY A 50 5.92 -1.95 20.66
CA GLY A 50 5.33 -0.62 20.77
C GLY A 50 5.68 0.33 19.63
N ASP A 51 6.41 -0.12 18.60
CA ASP A 51 6.76 0.75 17.47
C ASP A 51 5.51 1.03 16.62
N VAL A 52 5.29 2.31 16.32
CA VAL A 52 4.12 2.76 15.56
C VAL A 52 4.48 2.80 14.07
N GLU A 53 4.15 1.73 13.37
CA GLU A 53 4.46 1.50 11.95
C GLU A 53 3.32 2.01 11.05
N PRO A 54 3.64 2.55 9.85
CA PRO A 54 2.60 3.07 8.96
C PRO A 54 1.69 1.98 8.41
N CYS A 55 2.15 0.73 8.31
CA CYS A 55 1.44 -0.40 7.73
C CYS A 55 1.88 -1.70 8.41
N ALA A 56 0.94 -2.63 8.62
CA ALA A 56 1.21 -3.93 9.24
C ALA A 56 2.17 -4.84 8.45
N PHE A 57 2.48 -4.49 7.19
CA PHE A 57 3.40 -5.23 6.32
C PHE A 57 4.71 -4.46 6.05
N ILE A 58 4.92 -3.30 6.69
CA ILE A 58 6.06 -2.42 6.44
C ILE A 58 6.61 -1.97 7.80
N HIS A 59 7.62 -2.71 8.26
CA HIS A 59 8.22 -2.56 9.59
C HIS A 59 9.34 -1.53 9.59
N TYR A 60 8.97 -0.26 9.37
CA TYR A 60 9.88 0.88 9.50
C TYR A 60 9.22 2.00 10.28
N SER A 61 9.84 2.44 11.37
CA SER A 61 9.34 3.54 12.19
C SER A 61 10.46 4.35 12.84
N ASN A 62 10.07 5.51 13.36
CA ASN A 62 10.88 6.39 14.19
C ASN A 62 10.15 6.80 15.48
N THR A 63 9.06 6.10 15.84
CA THR A 63 8.23 6.40 17.00
C THR A 63 7.79 5.14 17.71
N ASN A 64 7.78 5.21 19.04
CA ASN A 64 7.29 4.16 19.93
C ASN A 64 6.20 4.72 20.86
N ILE A 65 5.12 3.96 21.05
CA ILE A 65 3.96 4.38 21.84
C ILE A 65 4.27 4.52 23.34
N HIS A 66 5.35 3.90 23.81
CA HIS A 66 5.81 4.07 25.19
C HIS A 66 6.48 5.43 25.44
N GLU A 67 6.93 6.11 24.37
CA GLU A 67 7.67 7.37 24.45
C GLU A 67 6.82 8.59 24.05
N LYS A 68 5.83 8.39 23.18
CA LYS A 68 5.01 9.45 22.59
C LYS A 68 3.53 9.11 22.61
N THR A 69 2.68 10.13 22.62
CA THR A 69 1.24 9.93 22.42
C THR A 69 0.96 9.46 20.99
N LEU A 70 -0.18 8.80 20.78
CA LEU A 70 -0.61 8.40 19.43
C LEU A 70 -0.74 9.61 18.48
N LEU A 71 -1.18 10.76 18.99
CA LEU A 71 -1.31 11.99 18.21
C LEU A 71 0.06 12.50 17.73
N ASP A 72 1.08 12.43 18.58
CA ASP A 72 2.44 12.81 18.22
C ASP A 72 3.06 11.80 17.25
N ALA A 73 2.84 10.50 17.47
CA ALA A 73 3.26 9.44 16.55
C ALA A 73 2.63 9.61 15.15
N LEU A 74 1.37 10.05 15.06
CA LEU A 74 0.72 10.38 13.80
C LEU A 74 1.34 11.59 13.09
N ARG A 75 2.03 12.48 13.81
CA ARG A 75 2.72 13.65 13.25
C ARG A 75 4.16 13.36 12.86
N ASP A 76 4.70 12.23 13.29
CA ASP A 76 6.10 11.89 13.07
C ASP A 76 6.48 11.76 11.58
N PRO A 77 7.78 11.89 11.24
CA PRO A 77 8.24 11.98 9.86
C PRO A 77 7.74 10.86 8.95
N ILE A 78 7.74 9.60 9.40
CA ILE A 78 7.33 8.48 8.53
C ILE A 78 5.84 8.56 8.17
N MET A 79 4.97 8.90 9.12
CA MET A 79 3.54 9.08 8.88
C MET A 79 3.28 10.29 7.96
N THR A 80 4.04 11.36 8.18
CA THR A 80 3.98 12.55 7.33
C THR A 80 4.43 12.27 5.89
N GLU A 81 5.47 11.47 5.68
CA GLU A 81 5.90 11.07 4.35
C GLU A 81 4.84 10.23 3.62
N TYR A 82 4.16 9.31 4.31
CA TYR A 82 3.02 8.59 3.75
C TYR A 82 1.90 9.55 3.30
N ARG A 83 1.50 10.50 4.15
CA ARG A 83 0.44 11.48 3.80
C ARG A 83 0.78 12.32 2.57
N LYS A 84 2.04 12.77 2.45
CA LYS A 84 2.48 13.60 1.30
C LYS A 84 2.44 12.85 -0.02
N ASN A 85 2.71 11.54 0.01
CA ASN A 85 2.87 10.73 -1.19
C ASN A 85 1.60 9.97 -1.58
N GLN A 86 0.54 10.02 -0.77
CA GLN A 86 -0.73 9.38 -1.09
C GLN A 86 -1.62 10.27 -1.99
N PRO A 87 -2.27 9.70 -3.02
CA PRO A 87 -2.09 8.33 -3.51
C PRO A 87 -0.73 8.14 -4.19
N PHE A 88 -0.07 7.00 -3.95
CA PHE A 88 1.27 6.72 -4.48
C PHE A 88 1.32 6.57 -6.01
N ASN A 89 0.17 6.26 -6.62
CA ASN A 89 0.02 6.12 -8.05
C ASN A 89 -1.36 6.63 -8.49
N LYS A 90 -1.47 7.17 -9.71
CA LYS A 90 -2.74 7.52 -10.34
C LYS A 90 -3.55 6.28 -10.72
N ASN A 91 -2.88 5.21 -11.13
CA ASN A 91 -3.48 3.90 -11.30
C ASN A 91 -3.72 3.29 -9.91
N LEU A 92 -4.97 3.32 -9.44
CA LEU A 92 -5.33 2.86 -8.09
C LEU A 92 -5.28 1.33 -7.93
N PHE A 93 -4.94 0.56 -8.98
CA PHE A 93 -4.51 -0.84 -8.84
C PHE A 93 -3.06 -0.99 -8.39
N ARG A 94 -2.34 0.12 -8.25
CA ARG A 94 -0.96 0.18 -7.76
C ARG A 94 -0.87 0.97 -6.44
N PRO A 95 -1.64 0.63 -5.39
CA PRO A 95 -1.70 1.44 -4.18
C PRO A 95 -0.46 1.33 -3.29
N CYS A 96 0.29 0.23 -3.32
CA CYS A 96 1.33 -0.05 -2.33
C CYS A 96 2.66 0.66 -2.66
N PRO A 97 3.29 1.39 -1.72
CA PRO A 97 4.59 2.02 -1.95
C PRO A 97 5.76 1.00 -2.00
N LEU A 98 5.54 -0.25 -1.59
CA LEU A 98 6.55 -1.32 -1.65
C LEU A 98 6.37 -2.21 -2.88
N LEU A 99 5.17 -2.76 -3.06
CA LEU A 99 4.93 -3.81 -4.04
C LEU A 99 4.48 -3.32 -5.41
N ASP A 100 4.08 -2.05 -5.53
CA ASP A 100 3.52 -1.51 -6.77
C ASP A 100 4.28 -0.30 -7.32
N ASN A 101 5.01 0.41 -6.46
CA ASN A 101 5.70 1.66 -6.78
C ASN A 101 7.17 1.59 -6.36
N LYS A 102 8.02 1.05 -7.25
CA LYS A 102 9.44 0.83 -6.99
C LYS A 102 10.12 2.08 -6.41
N GLY A 103 10.88 1.89 -5.35
CA GLY A 103 11.67 2.95 -4.69
C GLY A 103 10.88 3.90 -3.78
N LYS A 104 9.53 3.98 -3.88
CA LYS A 104 8.74 4.93 -3.07
C LYS A 104 8.88 4.71 -1.57
N LEU A 105 8.87 3.45 -1.12
CA LEU A 105 9.09 3.16 0.30
C LEU A 105 10.49 3.61 0.76
N ALA A 106 11.54 3.26 0.02
CA ALA A 106 12.91 3.64 0.36
C ALA A 106 13.08 5.16 0.46
N GLU A 107 12.59 5.91 -0.54
CA GLU A 107 12.60 7.38 -0.51
C GLU A 107 11.95 7.94 0.77
N MET A 108 10.80 7.39 1.18
CA MET A 108 10.11 7.84 2.38
C MET A 108 10.86 7.47 3.66
N VAL A 109 11.40 6.26 3.75
CA VAL A 109 12.17 5.78 4.92
C VAL A 109 13.44 6.62 5.10
N ASP A 110 14.16 6.90 4.01
CA ASP A 110 15.38 7.72 4.02
C ASP A 110 15.08 9.16 4.45
N ARG A 111 14.06 9.79 3.86
CA ARG A 111 13.64 11.16 4.21
C ARG A 111 13.15 11.26 5.66
N ALA A 112 12.44 10.23 6.14
CA ALA A 112 11.95 10.16 7.51
C ALA A 112 13.04 9.76 8.52
N ARG A 113 14.19 9.25 8.04
CA ARG A 113 15.22 8.59 8.86
C ARG A 113 14.63 7.48 9.74
N ALA A 114 13.63 6.77 9.21
CA ALA A 114 13.00 5.65 9.90
C ALA A 114 13.94 4.43 9.90
N LYS A 115 13.80 3.58 10.91
CA LYS A 115 14.62 2.38 11.09
C LYS A 115 13.75 1.15 10.96
N SER A 116 14.37 0.03 10.58
CA SER A 116 13.69 -1.26 10.61
C SER A 116 13.24 -1.59 12.04
N THR A 117 11.99 -1.99 12.19
CA THR A 117 11.34 -2.39 13.45
C THR A 117 10.94 -3.86 13.43
N ASP A 118 11.40 -4.62 12.44
CA ASP A 118 11.29 -6.08 12.47
C ASP A 118 12.15 -6.63 13.61
N LEU A 119 11.52 -7.32 14.56
CA LEU A 119 12.18 -7.81 15.77
C LEU A 119 13.06 -9.04 15.54
N LEU A 120 12.77 -9.82 14.50
CA LEU A 120 13.45 -11.08 14.23
C LEU A 120 14.52 -10.92 13.16
N CYS A 121 14.21 -10.16 12.12
CA CYS A 121 15.06 -10.02 10.95
C CYS A 121 15.07 -8.56 10.48
N PRO A 122 15.73 -7.64 11.21
CA PRO A 122 15.88 -6.27 10.76
C PRO A 122 16.47 -6.23 9.35
N GLU A 123 15.79 -5.56 8.43
CA GLU A 123 16.18 -5.52 7.03
C GLU A 123 16.34 -4.08 6.55
N ASP A 124 17.33 -3.86 5.68
CA ASP A 124 17.52 -2.59 4.99
C ASP A 124 16.39 -2.34 3.98
N VAL A 125 15.90 -1.10 3.93
CA VAL A 125 14.74 -0.74 3.08
C VAL A 125 15.05 -0.92 1.59
N HIS A 126 16.28 -0.66 1.15
CA HIS A 126 16.65 -0.83 -0.25
C HIS A 126 16.73 -2.33 -0.60
N ALA A 127 17.22 -3.16 0.32
CA ALA A 127 17.24 -4.61 0.13
C ALA A 127 15.81 -5.18 -0.04
N VAL A 128 14.86 -4.81 0.83
CA VAL A 128 13.45 -5.22 0.70
C VAL A 128 12.85 -4.71 -0.62
N CYS A 129 13.08 -3.44 -0.96
CA CYS A 129 12.59 -2.86 -2.21
C CYS A 129 13.15 -3.60 -3.45
N ALA A 130 14.42 -3.99 -3.43
CA ALA A 130 15.05 -4.75 -4.51
C ALA A 130 14.40 -6.13 -4.68
N LYS A 131 14.11 -6.85 -3.60
CA LYS A 131 13.40 -8.14 -3.65
C LYS A 131 11.99 -8.02 -4.24
N CYS A 132 11.35 -6.87 -4.10
CA CYS A 132 9.99 -6.63 -4.59
C CYS A 132 9.95 -6.08 -6.03
N ALA A 133 11.08 -5.65 -6.60
CA ALA A 133 11.13 -4.95 -7.89
C ALA A 133 10.52 -5.76 -9.04
N ASP A 134 10.88 -7.04 -9.16
CA ASP A 134 10.37 -7.92 -10.21
C ASP A 134 8.86 -8.14 -10.10
N ALA A 135 8.35 -8.28 -8.87
CA ALA A 135 6.92 -8.44 -8.62
C ALA A 135 6.15 -7.17 -9.01
N ALA A 136 6.70 -6.00 -8.70
CA ALA A 136 6.13 -4.71 -9.09
C ALA A 136 6.08 -4.56 -10.63
N ASP A 137 7.15 -4.92 -11.33
CA ASP A 137 7.24 -4.83 -12.79
C ASP A 137 6.26 -5.77 -13.51
N GLN A 138 6.06 -6.97 -12.98
CA GLN A 138 5.07 -7.90 -13.51
C GLN A 138 3.64 -7.40 -13.27
N TRP A 139 3.39 -6.81 -12.09
CA TRP A 139 2.07 -6.30 -11.76
C TRP A 139 1.72 -5.03 -12.55
N GLU A 140 2.67 -4.12 -12.75
CA GLU A 140 2.48 -2.87 -13.50
C GLU A 140 1.80 -3.10 -14.84
N LYS A 141 2.33 -4.02 -15.67
CA LYS A 141 1.74 -4.38 -16.97
C LYS A 141 0.27 -4.80 -16.85
N THR A 142 -0.02 -5.65 -15.87
CA THR A 142 -1.38 -6.16 -15.64
C THR A 142 -2.31 -5.08 -15.10
N ALA A 143 -1.82 -4.23 -14.20
CA ALA A 143 -2.57 -3.15 -13.60
C ALA A 143 -2.92 -2.08 -14.64
N ASP A 144 -2.01 -1.77 -15.56
CA ASP A 144 -2.24 -0.80 -16.62
C ASP A 144 -3.26 -1.32 -17.64
N GLU A 145 -3.15 -2.59 -18.06
CA GLU A 145 -4.19 -3.25 -18.86
C GLU A 145 -5.59 -3.15 -18.21
N LEU A 146 -5.69 -3.46 -16.92
CA LEU A 146 -6.95 -3.39 -16.18
C LEU A 146 -7.46 -1.95 -16.07
N TRP A 147 -6.56 -1.00 -15.84
CA TRP A 147 -6.91 0.42 -15.74
C TRP A 147 -7.47 0.96 -17.05
N ASP A 148 -6.79 0.67 -18.17
CA ASP A 148 -7.22 1.11 -19.50
C ASP A 148 -8.53 0.46 -19.96
N THR A 149 -8.74 -0.79 -19.58
CA THR A 149 -9.97 -1.52 -19.94
C THR A 149 -11.20 -0.99 -19.22
N TYR A 150 -11.08 -0.62 -17.94
CA TYR A 150 -12.26 -0.39 -17.09
C TYR A 150 -12.38 1.04 -16.56
N TYR A 151 -11.34 1.87 -16.63
CA TYR A 151 -11.31 3.15 -15.90
C TYR A 151 -10.65 4.32 -16.62
N ASN A 152 -9.98 4.11 -17.75
CA ASN A 152 -9.52 5.23 -18.57
C ASN A 152 -10.75 6.03 -19.05
N PRO A 153 -10.86 7.34 -18.72
CA PRO A 153 -12.04 8.14 -19.02
C PRO A 153 -12.34 8.26 -20.52
N GLN A 154 -11.40 7.88 -21.40
CA GLN A 154 -11.64 7.78 -22.85
C GLN A 154 -12.41 6.52 -23.27
N ASN A 155 -12.56 5.52 -22.38
CA ASN A 155 -13.23 4.23 -22.61
C ASN A 155 -14.51 4.06 -21.75
N SER A 156 -15.15 5.15 -21.30
CA SER A 156 -16.24 5.13 -20.31
C SER A 156 -17.61 4.63 -20.84
N SER A 157 -17.67 3.47 -21.48
CA SER A 157 -18.91 2.88 -21.98
C SER A 157 -19.40 1.64 -21.22
N LEU A 158 -18.89 1.33 -20.02
CA LEU A 158 -19.39 0.18 -19.25
C LEU A 158 -19.67 0.52 -17.78
N PRO A 159 -20.72 -0.09 -17.18
CA PRO A 159 -21.42 0.47 -16.03
C PRO A 159 -20.70 0.20 -14.71
N SER A 160 -21.04 1.07 -13.76
CA SER A 160 -20.71 1.09 -12.32
C SER A 160 -20.73 -0.27 -11.63
#